data_AF-A0A2V2S2J8-F1
#
_entry.id   AF-A0A2V2S2J8-F1
#
_cell.length_a   1.000
_cell.length_b   1.000
_cell.length_c   1.000
_cell.angle_alpha   90.00
_cell.angle_beta   90.00
_cell.angle_gamma   90.00
#
_symmetry.space_group_name_H-M   'P 1'
#
loop_
_entity.id
_entity.type
_entity.pdbx_description
1 polymer ?
#
loop_
_entity_poly.entity_id
_entity_poly.type
_entity_poly.pdbx_seq_one_letter_code
_entity_poly.pdbx_strand_id
1 'polypeptide(L)'
;MKGVLLVNLGSPDSPSVPDVRRYLREFLMDGRVLDINWLARFCLVHFAILPSRPKQSAEAYEKIWTPEGSPLVVTSRKVQAKLQERVQSPSSKVQSPEPQGAASRSVVSGQWSVVGSPPIELAMRYQHPSIPDAIGRLAEKGVTDLLLIPLFPHYAMSSFETAVARVKEVAATLAPAMRIQVQPPYYDHPDYIQALVASAQPFLGKNYDHLLFSFHGIPERQLRKSDPTGSYCLTTPDCCRVVGARTFLSAATSESQAAVNNPNPESRSSVAADRNVRAPASTPHQSINPSIHPTTAGDIHHPSSIIQPPASPLATCYRAQCFKTVAAFVSAANIPPKKYSVSFQSRLGRTPWLKPYTDYELPRLAAAGCKNILVICPSFVSDCLETLEEIGIRGRATFLEAGGNELTLIPCLNEHPLWIEALARWIQDWLKPVLL
;
A
#
# COMPACT_ATOMS: atom_id res chain seq x y z
N MET A 1 2.71 -8.47 -28.84
CA MET A 1 2.01 -7.17 -28.69
C MET A 1 2.05 -6.75 -27.22
N LYS A 2 2.15 -5.45 -26.93
CA LYS A 2 2.11 -4.89 -25.57
C LYS A 2 0.65 -4.68 -25.11
N GLY A 3 0.35 -4.97 -23.85
CA GLY A 3 -0.95 -4.75 -23.21
C GLY A 3 -0.80 -4.31 -21.75
N VAL A 4 -1.88 -3.82 -21.14
CA VAL A 4 -1.89 -3.36 -19.74
C VAL A 4 -3.01 -4.03 -18.98
N LEU A 5 -2.73 -4.45 -17.74
CA LEU A 5 -3.73 -4.93 -16.78
C LEU A 5 -3.68 -4.07 -15.52
N LEU A 6 -4.79 -3.41 -15.21
CA LEU A 6 -5.03 -2.81 -13.91
C LEU A 6 -5.62 -3.87 -12.98
N VAL A 7 -5.11 -4.02 -11.76
CA VAL A 7 -5.70 -4.93 -10.76
C VAL A 7 -6.01 -4.22 -9.45
N ASN A 8 -7.25 -4.36 -8.97
CA ASN A 8 -7.68 -3.87 -7.66
C ASN A 8 -8.16 -5.03 -6.78
N LEU A 9 -8.56 -4.77 -5.53
CA LEU A 9 -8.92 -5.82 -4.58
C LEU A 9 -10.22 -6.53 -4.99
N GLY A 10 -11.25 -5.75 -5.32
CA GLY A 10 -12.59 -6.26 -5.60
C GLY A 10 -13.60 -5.90 -4.53
N SER A 11 -14.86 -6.21 -4.85
CA SER A 11 -16.05 -5.95 -4.04
C SER A 11 -17.03 -7.08 -4.32
N PRO A 12 -17.99 -7.38 -3.43
CA PRO A 12 -19.11 -8.25 -3.78
C PRO A 12 -19.87 -7.73 -5.01
N ASP A 13 -20.55 -8.63 -5.73
CA ASP A 13 -21.33 -8.31 -6.94
C ASP A 13 -22.57 -7.45 -6.63
N SER A 14 -23.13 -7.59 -5.42
CA SER A 14 -24.27 -6.82 -4.92
C SER A 14 -24.14 -6.62 -3.40
N PRO A 15 -24.92 -5.72 -2.77
CA PRO A 15 -24.91 -5.59 -1.33
C PRO A 15 -25.73 -6.71 -0.64
N SER A 16 -26.29 -7.66 -1.40
CA SER A 16 -27.07 -8.75 -0.83
C SER A 16 -26.21 -9.69 0.02
N VAL A 17 -26.79 -10.21 1.10
CA VAL A 17 -26.10 -11.13 2.02
C VAL A 17 -25.46 -12.34 1.32
N PRO A 18 -26.09 -13.01 0.32
CA PRO A 18 -25.47 -14.13 -0.39
C PRO A 18 -24.19 -13.74 -1.16
N ASP A 19 -24.18 -12.60 -1.85
CA ASP A 19 -23.02 -12.17 -2.63
C ASP A 19 -21.89 -11.67 -1.73
N VAL A 20 -22.23 -10.95 -0.66
CA VAL A 20 -21.27 -10.57 0.39
C VAL A 20 -20.67 -11.81 1.04
N ARG A 21 -21.46 -12.86 1.31
CA ARG A 21 -20.95 -14.14 1.82
C ARG A 21 -19.97 -14.80 0.86
N ARG A 22 -20.25 -14.76 -0.45
CA ARG A 22 -19.38 -15.31 -1.50
C ARG A 22 -18.06 -14.56 -1.56
N TYR A 23 -18.11 -13.23 -1.61
CA TYR A 23 -16.94 -12.37 -1.56
C TYR A 23 -16.08 -12.63 -0.31
N LEU A 24 -16.70 -12.58 0.88
CA LEU A 24 -15.98 -12.80 2.14
C LEU A 24 -15.36 -14.20 2.22
N ARG A 25 -16.04 -15.23 1.70
CA ARG A 25 -15.48 -16.58 1.65
C ARG A 25 -14.23 -16.61 0.78
N GLU A 26 -14.29 -16.05 -0.43
CA GLU A 26 -13.16 -16.02 -1.36
C GLU A 26 -11.99 -15.23 -0.75
N PHE A 27 -12.26 -14.02 -0.26
CA PHE A 27 -11.29 -13.12 0.33
C PHE A 27 -10.59 -13.72 1.56
N LEU A 28 -11.37 -14.22 2.53
CA LEU A 28 -10.84 -14.68 3.80
C LEU A 28 -10.22 -16.08 3.73
N MET A 29 -10.54 -16.87 2.69
CA MET A 29 -9.87 -18.15 2.44
C MET A 29 -8.51 -18.01 1.75
N ASP A 30 -8.12 -16.80 1.35
CA ASP A 30 -6.78 -16.52 0.82
C ASP A 30 -5.74 -16.53 1.95
N GLY A 31 -4.65 -17.27 1.77
CA GLY A 31 -3.56 -17.38 2.76
C GLY A 31 -2.67 -16.17 2.89
N ARG A 32 -2.71 -15.27 1.91
CA ARG A 32 -2.04 -13.98 2.03
C ARG A 32 -2.88 -12.95 2.78
N VAL A 33 -4.19 -13.17 2.89
CA VAL A 33 -5.13 -12.33 3.67
C VAL A 33 -5.18 -12.82 5.12
N LEU A 34 -5.60 -14.06 5.33
CA LEU A 34 -5.59 -14.73 6.63
C LEU A 34 -4.44 -15.73 6.69
N ASP A 35 -3.30 -15.24 7.17
CA ASP A 35 -2.06 -16.02 7.31
C ASP A 35 -2.09 -16.94 8.55
N ILE A 36 -2.89 -17.99 8.45
CA ILE A 36 -2.91 -19.15 9.35
C ILE A 36 -3.01 -20.42 8.49
N ASN A 37 -2.69 -21.58 9.06
CA ASN A 37 -2.77 -22.84 8.33
C ASN A 37 -4.17 -23.08 7.74
N TRP A 38 -4.23 -23.79 6.62
CA TRP A 38 -5.46 -23.93 5.82
C TRP A 38 -6.64 -24.47 6.64
N LEU A 39 -6.42 -25.48 7.50
CA LEU A 39 -7.49 -26.10 8.28
C LEU A 39 -8.04 -25.13 9.34
N ALA A 40 -7.16 -24.44 10.07
CA ALA A 40 -7.56 -23.42 11.03
C ALA A 40 -8.31 -22.26 10.35
N ARG A 41 -7.85 -21.84 9.16
CA ARG A 41 -8.53 -20.82 8.35
C ARG A 41 -9.91 -21.28 7.91
N PHE A 42 -10.02 -22.50 7.39
CA PHE A 42 -11.30 -23.09 6.99
C PHE A 42 -12.29 -23.06 8.17
N CYS A 43 -11.88 -23.54 9.34
CA CYS A 43 -12.73 -23.54 10.52
C CYS A 43 -13.13 -22.12 10.96
N LEU A 44 -12.16 -21.19 11.03
CA LEU A 44 -12.41 -19.80 11.39
C LEU A 44 -13.41 -19.14 10.42
N VAL A 45 -13.18 -19.29 9.11
CA VAL A 45 -14.02 -18.65 8.09
C VAL A 45 -15.41 -19.26 8.08
N HIS A 46 -15.53 -20.59 8.00
CA HIS A 46 -16.82 -21.25 7.80
C HIS A 46 -17.69 -21.32 9.06
N PHE A 47 -17.08 -21.48 10.25
CA PHE A 47 -17.83 -21.69 11.50
C PHE A 47 -17.88 -20.45 12.40
N ALA A 48 -16.94 -19.51 12.30
CA ALA A 48 -16.97 -18.30 13.15
C ALA A 48 -17.33 -17.03 12.38
N ILE A 49 -16.80 -16.82 11.16
CA ILE A 49 -16.99 -15.55 10.42
C ILE A 49 -18.24 -15.58 9.55
N LEU A 50 -18.34 -16.54 8.61
CA LEU A 50 -19.41 -16.57 7.61
C LEU A 50 -20.84 -16.74 8.19
N PRO A 51 -21.09 -17.34 9.38
CA PRO A 51 -22.46 -17.41 9.91
C PRO A 51 -23.10 -16.04 10.22
N SER A 52 -22.31 -15.03 10.59
CA SER A 52 -22.83 -13.74 11.08
C SER A 52 -22.30 -12.52 10.31
N ARG A 53 -21.02 -12.52 9.94
CA ARG A 53 -20.34 -11.36 9.33
C ARG A 53 -20.94 -10.88 8.01
N PRO A 54 -21.45 -11.74 7.10
CA PRO A 54 -22.04 -11.29 5.85
C PRO A 54 -23.23 -10.35 6.03
N LYS A 55 -24.08 -10.56 7.05
CA LYS A 55 -25.23 -9.68 7.32
C LYS A 55 -24.76 -8.26 7.68
N GLN A 56 -23.84 -8.16 8.64
CA GLN A 56 -23.27 -6.88 9.06
C GLN A 56 -22.53 -6.16 7.92
N SER A 57 -21.81 -6.93 7.09
CA SER A 57 -21.06 -6.37 5.97
C SER A 57 -21.99 -5.92 4.85
N ALA A 58 -23.07 -6.65 4.59
CA ALA A 58 -24.13 -6.27 3.65
C ALA A 58 -24.74 -4.93 4.04
N GLU A 59 -25.14 -4.75 5.30
CA GLU A 59 -25.66 -3.47 5.82
C GLU A 59 -24.67 -2.31 5.62
N ALA A 60 -23.36 -2.56 5.74
CA ALA A 60 -22.34 -1.56 5.47
C ALA A 60 -22.19 -1.25 3.96
N TYR A 61 -22.21 -2.28 3.10
CA TYR A 61 -22.21 -2.09 1.65
C TYR A 61 -23.46 -1.36 1.16
N GLU A 62 -24.64 -1.64 1.71
CA GLU A 62 -25.90 -0.96 1.36
C GLU A 62 -25.79 0.56 1.55
N LYS A 63 -25.14 1.03 2.61
CA LYS A 63 -24.97 2.48 2.89
C LYS A 63 -24.17 3.23 1.83
N ILE A 64 -23.31 2.53 1.09
CA ILE A 64 -22.42 3.14 0.09
C ILE A 64 -22.74 2.68 -1.34
N TRP A 65 -23.76 1.83 -1.50
CA TRP A 65 -24.08 1.26 -2.80
C TRP A 65 -24.70 2.32 -3.71
N THR A 66 -24.26 2.36 -4.96
CA THR A 66 -24.80 3.30 -5.96
C THR A 66 -25.66 2.54 -6.98
N PRO A 67 -26.52 3.23 -7.76
CA PRO A 67 -27.23 2.61 -8.87
C PRO A 67 -26.31 1.97 -9.92
N GLU A 68 -25.08 2.48 -10.06
CA GLU A 68 -24.06 1.93 -10.98
C GLU A 68 -23.33 0.71 -10.38
N GLY A 69 -23.46 0.46 -9.07
CA GLY A 69 -22.82 -0.63 -8.34
C GLY A 69 -21.90 -0.17 -7.21
N SER A 70 -20.93 -1.03 -6.87
CA SER A 70 -19.91 -0.73 -5.87
C SER A 70 -19.03 0.45 -6.31
N PRO A 71 -18.86 1.49 -5.48
CA PRO A 71 -17.98 2.63 -5.78
C PRO A 71 -16.57 2.21 -6.23
N LEU A 72 -15.99 1.18 -5.60
CA LEU A 72 -14.66 0.68 -5.94
C LEU A 72 -14.61 0.17 -7.38
N VAL A 73 -15.57 -0.67 -7.77
CA VAL A 73 -15.61 -1.32 -9.09
C VAL A 73 -15.97 -0.31 -10.17
N VAL A 74 -17.00 0.52 -9.93
CA VAL A 74 -17.47 1.55 -10.87
C VAL A 74 -16.35 2.54 -11.16
N THR A 75 -15.72 3.08 -10.13
CA THR A 75 -14.60 4.03 -10.28
C THR A 75 -13.42 3.38 -10.99
N SER A 76 -13.08 2.13 -10.66
CA SER A 76 -11.99 1.42 -11.35
C SER A 76 -12.27 1.22 -12.84
N ARG A 77 -13.54 0.96 -13.24
CA ARG A 77 -13.94 0.91 -14.66
C ARG A 77 -13.84 2.27 -15.34
N LYS A 78 -14.23 3.35 -14.66
CA LYS A 78 -14.10 4.72 -15.18
C LYS A 78 -12.63 5.11 -15.36
N VAL A 79 -11.76 4.74 -14.42
CA VAL A 79 -10.30 4.89 -14.54
C VAL A 79 -9.77 4.12 -15.76
N GLN A 80 -10.14 2.85 -15.92
CA GLN A 80 -9.76 2.05 -17.10
C GLN A 80 -10.17 2.74 -18.40
N ALA A 81 -11.43 3.19 -18.51
CA ALA A 81 -11.96 3.83 -19.71
C ALA A 81 -11.22 5.13 -20.04
N LYS A 82 -11.08 6.04 -19.07
CA LYS A 82 -10.35 7.31 -19.24
C LYS A 82 -8.88 7.08 -19.57
N LEU A 83 -8.26 6.07 -18.96
CA LEU A 83 -6.87 5.72 -19.24
C LEU A 83 -6.70 5.18 -20.66
N GLN A 84 -7.63 4.33 -21.13
CA GLN A 84 -7.63 3.81 -22.49
C GLN A 84 -7.74 4.95 -23.52
N GLU A 85 -8.65 5.91 -23.31
CA GLU A 85 -8.79 7.11 -24.13
C GLU A 85 -7.51 7.96 -24.12
N ARG A 86 -6.94 8.17 -22.93
CA ARG A 86 -5.76 9.02 -22.74
C ARG A 86 -4.49 8.47 -23.40
N VAL A 87 -4.32 7.14 -23.38
CA VAL A 87 -3.19 6.46 -24.03
C VAL A 87 -3.38 6.42 -25.56
N GLN A 88 -4.62 6.36 -26.05
CA GLN A 88 -4.94 6.45 -27.49
C GLN A 88 -4.71 7.83 -28.09
N SER A 89 -4.89 8.90 -27.29
CA SER A 89 -4.71 10.29 -27.71
C SER A 89 -3.47 10.91 -27.05
N PRO A 90 -2.24 10.61 -27.50
CA PRO A 90 -1.02 11.17 -26.94
C PRO A 90 -0.80 12.64 -27.39
N SER A 91 -1.80 13.51 -27.25
CA SER A 91 -1.71 14.93 -27.61
C SER A 91 -2.74 15.78 -26.87
N SER A 92 -2.33 16.36 -25.74
CA SER A 92 -2.56 17.77 -25.43
C SER A 92 -1.66 18.15 -24.26
N LYS A 93 -0.94 19.26 -24.41
CA LYS A 93 -0.13 19.85 -23.35
C LYS A 93 -1.06 20.21 -22.19
N VAL A 94 -1.01 19.47 -21.09
CA VAL A 94 -1.47 20.00 -19.80
C VAL A 94 -0.42 21.05 -19.40
N GLN A 95 -0.76 22.32 -19.58
CA GLN A 95 0.03 23.42 -19.05
C GLN A 95 0.10 23.28 -17.53
N SER A 96 1.26 22.85 -17.04
CA SER A 96 1.66 23.18 -15.68
C SER A 96 1.87 24.70 -15.64
N PRO A 97 1.49 25.42 -14.57
CA PRO A 97 1.85 26.83 -14.45
C PRO A 97 3.38 26.92 -14.35
N GLU A 98 4.02 27.40 -15.41
CA GLU A 98 5.46 27.65 -15.43
C GLU A 98 5.79 28.82 -14.48
N PRO A 99 6.87 28.73 -13.68
CA PRO A 99 7.43 29.89 -13.01
C PRO A 99 8.07 30.80 -14.07
N GLN A 100 7.71 32.08 -14.03
CA GLN A 100 8.22 33.08 -14.96
C GLN A 100 9.73 33.22 -14.81
N GLY A 101 10.47 32.85 -15.87
CA GLY A 101 11.83 33.33 -16.13
C GLY A 101 12.91 32.25 -16.26
N ALA A 102 13.10 31.72 -17.48
CA ALA A 102 14.42 31.36 -18.02
C ALA A 102 14.33 31.00 -19.52
N ALA A 103 15.38 31.34 -20.27
CA ALA A 103 15.43 31.44 -21.72
C ALA A 103 15.27 30.12 -22.51
N SER A 104 14.70 30.29 -23.71
CA SER A 104 14.48 29.30 -24.78
C SER A 104 15.72 28.49 -25.17
N ARG A 105 15.60 27.16 -25.10
CA ARG A 105 16.34 26.22 -25.97
C ARG A 105 15.33 25.37 -26.72
N SER A 106 15.41 25.44 -28.05
CA SER A 106 14.66 24.60 -28.99
C SER A 106 14.95 23.12 -28.71
N VAL A 107 13.96 22.40 -28.22
CA VAL A 107 13.96 20.94 -28.15
C VAL A 107 13.24 20.43 -29.39
N VAL A 108 14.00 19.78 -30.26
CA VAL A 108 13.50 19.08 -31.45
C VAL A 108 12.46 18.04 -31.01
N SER A 109 11.21 18.24 -31.42
CA SER A 109 10.12 17.30 -31.19
C SER A 109 10.29 16.08 -32.09
N GLY A 110 10.92 15.02 -31.56
CA GLY A 110 10.89 13.70 -32.18
C GLY A 110 9.45 13.19 -32.21
N GLN A 111 8.88 13.10 -33.41
CA GLN A 111 7.54 12.56 -33.65
C GLN A 111 7.66 11.03 -33.71
N TRP A 112 7.24 10.35 -32.64
CA TRP A 112 7.28 8.89 -32.55
C TRP A 112 5.91 8.32 -32.92
N SER A 113 5.84 7.58 -34.02
CA SER A 113 4.65 6.81 -34.40
C SER A 113 4.54 5.58 -33.50
N VAL A 114 3.70 5.64 -32.46
CA VAL A 114 3.40 4.48 -31.61
C VAL A 114 2.53 3.52 -32.42
N VAL A 115 3.04 2.31 -32.66
CA VAL A 115 2.31 1.20 -33.31
C VAL A 115 1.17 0.76 -32.38
N GLY A 116 -0.04 1.33 -32.57
CA GLY A 116 -1.28 0.96 -31.88
C GLY A 116 -1.30 1.25 -30.37
N SER A 117 -2.40 1.80 -29.85
CA SER A 117 -2.58 1.90 -28.40
C SER A 117 -2.72 0.50 -27.79
N PRO A 118 -2.02 0.15 -26.70
CA PRO A 118 -2.19 -1.14 -26.04
C PRO A 118 -3.63 -1.28 -25.51
N PRO A 119 -4.21 -2.50 -25.55
CA PRO A 119 -5.44 -2.77 -24.83
C PRO A 119 -5.18 -2.68 -23.32
N ILE A 120 -6.09 -2.00 -22.62
CA ILE A 120 -6.07 -1.87 -21.17
C ILE A 120 -7.27 -2.61 -20.59
N GLU A 121 -7.02 -3.66 -19.81
CA GLU A 121 -8.05 -4.39 -19.08
C GLU A 121 -8.02 -4.08 -17.58
N LEU A 122 -9.15 -4.33 -16.92
CA LEU A 122 -9.31 -4.24 -15.47
C LEU A 122 -9.67 -5.62 -14.92
N ALA A 123 -9.05 -5.98 -13.79
CA ALA A 123 -9.44 -7.14 -12.99
C ALA A 123 -9.53 -6.80 -11.50
N MET A 124 -10.32 -7.58 -10.79
CA MET A 124 -10.39 -7.63 -9.34
C MET A 124 -9.69 -8.89 -8.86
N ARG A 125 -8.96 -8.78 -7.75
CA ARG A 125 -8.37 -9.95 -7.11
C ARG A 125 -9.45 -10.94 -6.70
N TYR A 126 -10.58 -10.44 -6.20
CA TYR A 126 -11.75 -11.21 -5.80
C TYR A 126 -12.98 -10.73 -6.57
N GLN A 127 -13.85 -11.66 -6.98
CA GLN A 127 -15.06 -11.36 -7.78
C GLN A 127 -14.79 -10.73 -9.16
N HIS A 128 -15.69 -9.86 -9.65
CA HIS A 128 -15.73 -9.41 -11.05
C HIS A 128 -15.34 -7.92 -11.24
N PRO A 129 -14.75 -7.56 -12.40
CA PRO A 129 -14.26 -8.45 -13.47
C PRO A 129 -13.10 -9.33 -12.98
N SER A 130 -13.05 -10.61 -13.36
CA SER A 130 -12.08 -11.54 -12.78
C SER A 130 -10.71 -11.49 -13.48
N ILE A 131 -9.64 -11.85 -12.75
CA ILE A 131 -8.29 -12.01 -13.32
C ILE A 131 -8.27 -12.99 -14.51
N PRO A 132 -8.86 -14.21 -14.42
CA PRO A 132 -8.98 -15.13 -15.56
C PRO A 132 -9.58 -14.49 -16.81
N ASP A 133 -10.71 -13.80 -16.70
CA ASP A 133 -11.37 -13.23 -17.88
C ASP A 133 -10.54 -12.11 -18.50
N ALA A 134 -9.92 -11.26 -17.67
CA ALA A 134 -9.08 -10.17 -18.17
C ALA A 134 -7.83 -10.69 -18.89
N ILE A 135 -7.17 -11.71 -18.34
CA ILE A 135 -6.01 -12.36 -18.98
C ILE A 135 -6.43 -13.05 -20.27
N GLY A 136 -7.56 -13.76 -20.28
CA GLY A 136 -8.12 -14.37 -21.49
C GLY A 136 -8.35 -13.36 -22.60
N ARG A 137 -9.03 -12.24 -22.31
CA ARG A 137 -9.26 -11.16 -23.29
C ARG A 137 -7.97 -10.53 -23.81
N LEU A 138 -6.95 -10.36 -22.96
CA LEU A 138 -5.64 -9.85 -23.40
C LEU A 138 -4.94 -10.87 -24.32
N ALA A 139 -5.00 -12.15 -23.99
CA ALA A 139 -4.40 -13.21 -24.78
C ALA A 139 -5.09 -13.35 -26.16
N GLU A 140 -6.43 -13.29 -26.21
CA GLU A 140 -7.23 -13.26 -27.45
C GLU A 140 -6.86 -12.09 -28.37
N LYS A 141 -6.48 -10.94 -27.78
CA LYS A 141 -5.98 -9.76 -28.50
C LYS A 141 -4.50 -9.89 -28.93
N GLY A 142 -3.85 -11.02 -28.66
CA GLY A 142 -2.45 -11.27 -29.04
C GLY A 142 -1.40 -10.62 -28.12
N VAL A 143 -1.77 -10.23 -26.90
CA VAL A 143 -0.84 -9.64 -25.93
C VAL A 143 0.17 -10.69 -25.46
N THR A 144 1.45 -10.38 -25.67
CA THR A 144 2.61 -11.21 -25.27
C THR A 144 3.46 -10.54 -24.21
N ASP A 145 3.33 -9.23 -24.05
CA ASP A 145 4.06 -8.42 -23.09
C ASP A 145 3.02 -7.62 -22.31
N LEU A 146 2.90 -7.90 -21.01
CA LEU A 146 1.90 -7.32 -20.13
C LEU A 146 2.55 -6.43 -19.09
N LEU A 147 2.15 -5.17 -19.05
CA LEU A 147 2.37 -4.32 -17.89
C LEU A 147 1.23 -4.53 -16.88
N LEU A 148 1.53 -5.14 -15.74
CA LEU A 148 0.63 -5.25 -14.60
C LEU A 148 0.79 -4.03 -13.70
N ILE A 149 -0.27 -3.27 -13.51
CA ILE A 149 -0.33 -2.14 -12.57
C ILE A 149 -1.30 -2.49 -11.43
N PRO A 150 -0.78 -2.93 -10.28
CA PRO A 150 -1.59 -3.06 -9.07
C PRO A 150 -2.04 -1.67 -8.59
N LEU A 151 -3.33 -1.50 -8.34
CA LEU A 151 -3.91 -0.26 -7.81
C LEU A 151 -3.73 -0.15 -6.28
N PHE A 152 -2.55 -0.57 -5.80
CA PHE A 152 -2.12 -0.52 -4.41
C PHE A 152 -0.79 0.25 -4.34
N PRO A 153 -0.77 1.48 -3.79
CA PRO A 153 0.47 2.26 -3.72
C PRO A 153 1.51 1.61 -2.80
N HIS A 154 1.06 0.89 -1.77
CA HIS A 154 1.90 0.26 -0.75
C HIS A 154 1.89 -1.26 -0.89
N TYR A 155 3.03 -1.88 -0.57
CA TYR A 155 3.16 -3.33 -0.45
C TYR A 155 2.41 -3.84 0.78
N ALA A 156 1.50 -4.79 0.58
CA ALA A 156 1.03 -5.68 1.62
C ALA A 156 0.76 -7.07 1.04
N MET A 157 0.93 -8.11 1.86
CA MET A 157 0.65 -9.49 1.44
C MET A 157 -0.82 -9.65 1.02
N SER A 158 -1.71 -9.07 1.80
CA SER A 158 -3.17 -9.15 1.66
C SER A 158 -3.77 -8.35 0.50
N SER A 159 -2.97 -7.56 -0.22
CA SER A 159 -3.42 -6.77 -1.37
C SER A 159 -2.47 -6.91 -2.56
N PHE A 160 -1.33 -6.22 -2.53
CA PHE A 160 -0.35 -6.18 -3.61
C PHE A 160 0.16 -7.60 -3.96
N GLU A 161 0.65 -8.34 -2.98
CA GLU A 161 1.31 -9.63 -3.25
C GLU A 161 0.31 -10.68 -3.77
N THR A 162 -0.88 -10.77 -3.16
CA THR A 162 -1.90 -11.72 -3.61
C THR A 162 -2.42 -11.43 -5.01
N ALA A 163 -2.62 -10.16 -5.37
CA ALA A 163 -3.00 -9.74 -6.71
C ALA A 163 -1.95 -10.13 -7.75
N VAL A 164 -0.69 -9.77 -7.50
CA VAL A 164 0.42 -10.09 -8.41
C VAL A 164 0.61 -11.60 -8.55
N ALA A 165 0.57 -12.35 -7.45
CA ALA A 165 0.71 -13.80 -7.46
C ALA A 165 -0.41 -14.47 -8.28
N ARG A 166 -1.67 -14.04 -8.08
CA ARG A 166 -2.80 -14.61 -8.82
C ARG A 166 -2.72 -14.32 -10.31
N VAL A 167 -2.34 -13.09 -10.69
CA VAL A 167 -2.16 -12.74 -12.12
C VAL A 167 -1.11 -13.64 -12.78
N LYS A 168 0.04 -13.83 -12.12
CA LYS A 168 1.11 -14.69 -12.64
C LYS A 168 0.68 -16.16 -12.76
N GLU A 169 -0.01 -16.69 -11.75
CA GLU A 169 -0.52 -18.06 -11.75
C GLU A 169 -1.51 -18.31 -12.90
N VAL A 170 -2.48 -17.40 -13.06
CA VAL A 170 -3.49 -17.47 -14.13
C VAL A 170 -2.83 -17.32 -15.50
N ALA A 171 -1.93 -16.37 -15.69
CA ALA A 171 -1.24 -16.17 -16.96
C ALA A 171 -0.36 -17.37 -17.34
N ALA A 172 0.33 -17.99 -16.38
CA ALA A 172 1.10 -19.21 -16.62
C ALA A 172 0.22 -20.37 -17.15
N THR A 173 -1.08 -20.36 -16.85
CA THR A 173 -2.04 -21.38 -17.27
C THR A 173 -2.72 -21.02 -18.59
N LEU A 174 -3.24 -19.79 -18.71
CA LEU A 174 -4.07 -19.36 -19.85
C LEU A 174 -3.26 -18.73 -21.01
N ALA A 175 -2.08 -18.18 -20.72
CA ALA A 175 -1.26 -17.45 -21.69
C ALA A 175 0.24 -17.64 -21.37
N PRO A 176 0.79 -18.87 -21.47
CA PRO A 176 2.14 -19.20 -21.00
C PRO A 176 3.27 -18.42 -21.69
N ALA A 177 3.03 -17.89 -22.89
CA ALA A 177 3.98 -17.03 -23.62
C ALA A 177 3.97 -15.55 -23.15
N MET A 178 3.03 -15.17 -22.27
CA MET A 178 2.87 -13.79 -21.80
C MET A 178 3.94 -13.44 -20.77
N ARG A 179 4.79 -12.48 -21.11
CA ARG A 179 5.79 -11.90 -20.20
C ARG A 179 5.14 -10.79 -19.38
N ILE A 180 5.26 -10.85 -18.06
CA ILE A 180 4.64 -9.89 -17.16
C ILE A 180 5.69 -9.01 -16.50
N GLN A 181 5.62 -7.71 -16.75
CA GLN A 181 6.31 -6.69 -15.98
C GLN A 181 5.36 -6.10 -14.95
N VAL A 182 5.76 -6.06 -13.68
CA VAL A 182 4.93 -5.56 -12.59
C VAL A 182 5.39 -4.15 -12.21
N GLN A 183 4.47 -3.20 -12.18
CA GLN A 183 4.71 -1.90 -11.56
C GLN A 183 4.95 -2.12 -10.05
N PRO A 184 6.12 -1.76 -9.50
CA PRO A 184 6.38 -1.90 -8.07
C PRO A 184 5.48 -0.98 -7.24
N PRO A 185 5.38 -1.21 -5.91
CA PRO A 185 4.73 -0.26 -5.01
C PRO A 185 5.29 1.16 -5.23
N TYR A 186 4.40 2.14 -5.36
CA TYR A 186 4.69 3.52 -5.79
C TYR A 186 4.32 4.56 -4.72
N TYR A 187 4.34 4.14 -3.45
CA TYR A 187 3.96 4.92 -2.27
C TYR A 187 4.67 6.29 -2.13
N ASP A 188 5.89 6.45 -2.65
CA ASP A 188 6.66 7.70 -2.67
C ASP A 188 6.94 8.20 -4.10
N HIS A 189 6.27 7.64 -5.11
CA HIS A 189 6.44 8.06 -6.49
C HIS A 189 5.93 9.50 -6.70
N PRO A 190 6.71 10.42 -7.31
CA PRO A 190 6.33 11.82 -7.47
C PRO A 190 4.95 12.03 -8.10
N ASP A 191 4.64 11.28 -9.17
CA ASP A 191 3.34 11.37 -9.86
C ASP A 191 2.16 11.02 -8.95
N TYR A 192 2.31 10.01 -8.10
CA TYR A 192 1.29 9.60 -7.15
C TYR A 192 1.11 10.65 -6.04
N ILE A 193 2.22 11.16 -5.49
CA ILE A 193 2.19 12.22 -4.47
C ILE A 193 1.56 13.50 -5.02
N GLN A 194 1.92 13.88 -6.25
CA GLN A 194 1.34 15.06 -6.90
C GLN A 194 -0.17 14.91 -7.10
N ALA A 195 -0.64 13.76 -7.59
CA ALA A 195 -2.06 13.48 -7.74
C ALA A 195 -2.79 13.50 -6.38
N LEU A 196 -2.19 12.93 -5.33
CA LEU A 196 -2.75 12.89 -3.98
C LEU A 196 -2.85 14.27 -3.35
N VAL A 197 -1.81 15.10 -3.47
CA VAL A 197 -1.84 16.49 -3.00
C VAL A 197 -2.90 17.27 -3.76
N ALA A 198 -2.95 17.14 -5.09
CA ALA A 198 -3.94 17.84 -5.92
C ALA A 198 -5.38 17.45 -5.58
N SER A 199 -5.67 16.18 -5.31
CA SER A 199 -7.02 15.75 -4.89
C SER A 199 -7.41 16.31 -3.53
N ALA A 200 -6.43 16.54 -2.65
CA ALA A 200 -6.63 17.11 -1.32
C ALA A 200 -6.71 18.65 -1.31
N GLN A 201 -6.15 19.35 -2.30
CA GLN A 201 -6.07 20.83 -2.32
C GLN A 201 -7.41 21.55 -2.04
N PRO A 202 -8.56 21.15 -2.64
CA PRO A 202 -9.84 21.81 -2.36
C PRO A 202 -10.29 21.75 -0.89
N PHE A 203 -9.75 20.80 -0.12
CA PHE A 203 -10.05 20.59 1.30
C PHE A 203 -8.99 21.27 2.18
N LEU A 204 -7.72 21.19 1.78
CA LEU A 204 -6.61 21.83 2.50
C LEU A 204 -6.69 23.37 2.48
N GLY A 205 -7.36 23.97 1.49
CA GLY A 205 -7.63 25.41 1.45
C GLY A 205 -8.73 25.89 2.42
N LYS A 206 -9.47 24.98 3.04
CA LYS A 206 -10.52 25.31 4.03
C LYS A 206 -9.91 25.44 5.43
N ASN A 207 -10.69 25.98 6.37
CA ASN A 207 -10.29 25.96 7.78
C ASN A 207 -10.44 24.54 8.35
N TYR A 208 -9.37 23.99 8.90
CA TYR A 208 -9.36 22.71 9.59
C TYR A 208 -8.27 22.72 10.67
N ASP A 209 -8.53 22.02 11.77
CA ASP A 209 -7.64 21.96 12.93
C ASP A 209 -6.54 20.91 12.72
N HIS A 210 -6.90 19.76 12.12
CA HIS A 210 -5.98 18.63 11.99
C HIS A 210 -6.26 17.77 10.75
N LEU A 211 -5.20 17.24 10.13
CA LEU A 211 -5.26 16.25 9.05
C LEU A 211 -4.83 14.88 9.58
N LEU A 212 -5.74 13.91 9.57
CA LEU A 212 -5.45 12.53 9.93
C LEU A 212 -5.20 11.69 8.67
N PHE A 213 -4.01 11.10 8.55
CA PHE A 213 -3.74 10.07 7.56
C PHE A 213 -4.16 8.70 8.12
N SER A 214 -5.22 8.11 7.59
CA SER A 214 -5.71 6.79 8.02
C SER A 214 -5.38 5.73 6.96
N PHE A 215 -4.46 4.82 7.29
CA PHE A 215 -4.06 3.71 6.42
C PHE A 215 -4.77 2.42 6.84
N HIS A 216 -4.97 1.48 5.92
CA HIS A 216 -5.47 0.16 6.32
C HIS A 216 -4.49 -0.52 7.28
N GLY A 217 -4.95 -0.94 8.46
CA GLY A 217 -4.13 -1.67 9.42
C GLY A 217 -3.76 -3.05 8.89
N ILE A 218 -2.61 -3.56 9.31
CA ILE A 218 -2.25 -4.96 9.12
C ILE A 218 -1.80 -5.57 10.45
N PRO A 219 -2.00 -6.88 10.68
CA PRO A 219 -1.48 -7.57 11.86
C PRO A 219 0.05 -7.44 11.94
N GLU A 220 0.59 -7.21 13.13
CA GLU A 220 2.05 -7.05 13.32
C GLU A 220 2.85 -8.27 12.82
N ARG A 221 2.26 -9.47 12.90
CA ARG A 221 2.87 -10.70 12.37
C ARG A 221 3.15 -10.64 10.86
N GLN A 222 2.29 -9.98 10.08
CA GLN A 222 2.47 -9.88 8.62
C GLN A 222 3.68 -8.99 8.30
N LEU A 223 3.89 -7.92 9.07
CA LEU A 223 5.09 -7.10 8.93
C LEU A 223 6.36 -7.90 9.17
N ARG A 224 6.39 -8.69 10.26
CA ARG A 224 7.54 -9.54 10.60
C ARG A 224 7.81 -10.59 9.53
N LYS A 225 6.76 -11.19 8.96
CA LYS A 225 6.88 -12.19 7.88
C LYS A 225 7.37 -11.58 6.56
N SER A 226 6.90 -10.37 6.24
CA SER A 226 7.30 -9.66 5.01
C SER A 226 8.69 -9.04 5.08
N ASP A 227 9.29 -8.96 6.27
CA ASP A 227 10.61 -8.38 6.49
C ASP A 227 11.70 -9.42 6.21
N PRO A 228 12.43 -9.30 5.07
CA PRO A 228 13.47 -10.26 4.70
C PRO A 228 14.65 -10.25 5.68
N THR A 229 14.78 -9.22 6.52
CA THR A 229 15.86 -9.11 7.52
C THR A 229 15.47 -9.61 8.90
N GLY A 230 14.17 -9.86 9.14
CA GLY A 230 13.62 -10.27 10.43
C GLY A 230 13.84 -9.27 11.59
N SER A 231 14.42 -8.10 11.33
CA SER A 231 14.92 -7.17 12.35
C SER A 231 14.73 -5.69 11.98
N TYR A 232 13.93 -5.40 10.96
CA TYR A 232 13.66 -4.04 10.51
C TYR A 232 12.42 -3.44 11.19
N CYS A 233 11.26 -4.08 11.06
CA CYS A 233 10.00 -3.48 11.49
C CYS A 233 9.69 -3.80 12.96
N LEU A 234 9.22 -2.79 13.71
CA LEU A 234 8.80 -2.90 15.12
C LEU A 234 9.92 -3.37 16.08
N THR A 235 11.18 -3.18 15.70
CA THR A 235 12.34 -3.42 16.59
C THR A 235 12.57 -2.25 17.54
N THR A 236 12.22 -1.03 17.13
CA THR A 236 12.16 0.17 17.96
C THR A 236 10.90 0.97 17.61
N PRO A 237 10.35 1.80 18.53
CA PRO A 237 9.15 2.61 18.27
C PRO A 237 9.24 3.47 16.99
N ASP A 238 10.43 4.03 16.73
CA ASP A 238 10.72 4.94 15.63
C ASP A 238 11.51 4.31 14.47
N CYS A 239 11.49 2.98 14.32
CA CYS A 239 12.27 2.28 13.28
C CYS A 239 12.04 2.84 11.85
N CYS A 240 10.84 3.38 11.58
CA CYS A 240 10.50 4.01 10.30
C CYS A 240 11.10 5.41 10.09
N ARG A 241 11.54 6.11 11.15
CA ARG A 241 12.18 7.44 11.08
C ARG A 241 13.71 7.33 10.94
N VAL A 242 14.32 6.34 11.59
CA VAL A 242 15.79 6.17 11.67
C VAL A 242 16.45 5.91 10.31
N VAL A 243 15.72 5.29 9.37
CA VAL A 243 16.28 4.91 8.06
C VAL A 243 16.22 6.05 7.05
N GLY A 244 15.27 6.98 7.20
CA GLY A 244 15.24 8.21 6.41
C GLY A 244 16.48 9.07 6.63
N ALA A 245 17.02 9.13 7.85
CA ALA A 245 18.20 9.94 8.17
C ALA A 245 19.49 9.44 7.50
N ARG A 246 19.67 8.13 7.31
CA ARG A 246 20.90 7.59 6.68
C ARG A 246 21.00 7.88 5.18
N THR A 247 19.88 8.06 4.50
CA THR A 247 19.86 8.40 3.06
C THR A 247 20.15 9.88 2.79
N PHE A 248 19.92 10.77 3.77
CA PHE A 248 20.24 12.20 3.66
C PHE A 248 21.68 12.55 4.07
N LEU A 249 22.33 11.73 4.91
CA LEU A 249 23.70 11.99 5.38
C LEU A 249 24.80 11.55 4.40
N SER A 250 24.51 10.66 3.44
CA SER A 250 25.51 10.25 2.42
C SER A 250 25.66 11.24 1.27
N ALA A 251 24.76 12.23 1.15
CA ALA A 251 24.84 13.28 0.13
C ALA A 251 25.47 14.60 0.64
N ALA A 252 25.79 14.68 1.94
CA ALA A 252 26.24 15.93 2.57
C ALA A 252 27.63 15.84 3.23
N THR A 253 28.43 14.82 2.94
CA THR A 253 29.78 14.68 3.51
C THR A 253 30.83 14.39 2.45
N SER A 254 30.99 15.33 1.51
CA SER A 254 32.22 15.49 0.74
C SER A 254 32.72 16.93 0.83
N GLU A 255 32.71 17.51 2.04
CA GLU A 255 33.42 18.77 2.34
C GLU A 255 33.36 19.03 3.86
N SER A 256 34.29 18.42 4.62
CA SER A 256 34.83 18.89 5.91
C SER A 256 35.53 17.75 6.65
N GLN A 257 36.67 17.29 6.12
CA GLN A 257 37.69 16.63 6.93
C GLN A 257 38.89 17.57 7.06
N ALA A 258 38.88 18.38 8.13
CA ALA A 258 40.08 18.99 8.68
C ALA A 258 39.78 19.49 10.11
N ALA A 259 40.22 18.72 11.10
CA ALA A 259 40.80 19.16 12.39
C ALA A 259 40.51 18.14 13.50
N VAL A 260 41.42 17.18 13.60
CA VAL A 260 41.67 16.35 14.78
C VAL A 260 42.58 17.16 15.71
N ASN A 261 42.28 17.24 17.02
CA ASN A 261 43.22 16.94 18.11
C ASN A 261 42.61 17.19 19.52
N ASN A 262 42.71 16.13 20.35
CA ASN A 262 42.55 16.02 21.81
C ASN A 262 43.72 16.78 22.54
N PRO A 263 43.88 16.88 23.90
CA PRO A 263 43.31 16.04 24.98
C PRO A 263 42.90 16.72 26.33
N ASN A 264 42.26 15.91 27.18
CA ASN A 264 41.91 16.11 28.62
C ASN A 264 43.18 16.23 29.53
N PRO A 265 43.16 16.66 30.83
CA PRO A 265 42.64 15.84 31.96
C PRO A 265 42.21 16.54 33.30
N GLU A 266 41.61 15.73 34.21
CA GLU A 266 41.54 15.82 35.71
C GLU A 266 40.58 16.85 36.39
N SER A 267 39.88 16.63 37.52
CA SER A 267 40.09 15.78 38.72
C SER A 267 38.83 15.61 39.65
N ARG A 268 38.69 14.42 40.30
CA ARG A 268 38.34 14.08 41.73
C ARG A 268 37.08 14.70 42.43
N SER A 269 36.33 14.09 43.37
CA SER A 269 36.34 12.80 44.12
C SER A 269 35.07 12.62 45.00
N SER A 270 34.76 11.35 45.31
CA SER A 270 34.16 10.75 46.54
C SER A 270 32.72 11.06 47.00
N VAL A 271 31.90 10.02 47.26
CA VAL A 271 31.81 9.21 48.51
C VAL A 271 30.99 7.93 48.26
N ALA A 272 31.39 6.84 48.92
CA ALA A 272 30.90 5.47 48.81
C ALA A 272 29.85 5.10 49.88
N ALA A 273 29.06 4.05 49.61
CA ALA A 273 28.60 3.12 50.65
C ALA A 273 28.24 1.74 50.04
N ASP A 274 28.93 0.73 50.57
CA ASP A 274 28.87 -0.71 50.31
C ASP A 274 27.53 -1.39 50.61
N ARG A 275 27.25 -2.51 49.90
CA ARG A 275 27.06 -3.86 50.49
C ARG A 275 26.80 -4.93 49.40
N ASN A 276 27.84 -5.75 49.12
CA ASN A 276 27.93 -7.21 49.32
C ASN A 276 26.72 -8.10 48.88
N VAL A 277 26.79 -9.16 48.04
CA VAL A 277 27.52 -10.45 48.20
C VAL A 277 27.34 -11.37 46.95
N ARG A 278 28.46 -12.02 46.54
CA ARG A 278 28.72 -13.33 45.86
C ARG A 278 27.99 -13.82 44.59
N ALA A 279 28.85 -14.18 43.61
CA ALA A 279 28.71 -15.28 42.65
C ALA A 279 29.27 -16.62 43.22
N PRO A 280 29.09 -17.76 42.52
CA PRO A 280 30.24 -18.27 41.75
C PRO A 280 29.89 -18.86 40.37
N ALA A 281 30.95 -19.06 39.58
CA ALA A 281 30.99 -19.57 38.21
C ALA A 281 31.11 -21.10 38.12
N SER A 282 30.72 -21.68 36.98
CA SER A 282 31.37 -22.86 36.37
C SER A 282 31.00 -23.04 34.89
N THR A 283 32.00 -23.43 34.11
CA THR A 283 32.17 -23.49 32.64
C THR A 283 31.64 -24.80 31.99
N PRO A 284 31.79 -25.05 30.66
CA PRO A 284 30.81 -25.72 29.80
C PRO A 284 31.13 -27.20 29.48
N HIS A 285 30.14 -27.93 28.96
CA HIS A 285 30.34 -29.22 28.30
C HIS A 285 29.83 -29.21 26.85
N GLN A 286 30.74 -29.51 25.92
CA GLN A 286 30.47 -29.98 24.56
C GLN A 286 30.15 -31.49 24.60
N SER A 287 29.24 -31.96 23.74
CA SER A 287 29.21 -33.35 23.30
C SER A 287 28.68 -33.46 21.86
N ILE A 288 29.34 -34.35 21.11
CA ILE A 288 29.26 -34.59 19.68
C ILE A 288 28.23 -35.71 19.38
N ASN A 289 27.49 -35.55 18.27
CA ASN A 289 26.77 -36.46 17.34
C ASN A 289 26.69 -37.99 17.61
N PRO A 290 25.68 -38.75 17.09
CA PRO A 290 25.54 -38.93 15.62
C PRO A 290 24.13 -39.18 15.02
N SER A 291 24.13 -39.06 13.69
CA SER A 291 23.09 -39.28 12.68
C SER A 291 22.47 -40.68 12.62
N ILE A 292 21.17 -40.76 12.33
CA ILE A 292 20.51 -41.92 11.70
C ILE A 292 19.42 -41.42 10.72
N HIS A 293 19.54 -41.80 9.44
CA HIS A 293 18.50 -41.67 8.41
C HIS A 293 17.52 -42.85 8.49
N PRO A 294 16.28 -42.66 7.99
CA PRO A 294 15.84 -43.52 6.88
C PRO A 294 15.16 -42.76 5.73
N THR A 295 15.13 -43.46 4.60
CA THR A 295 14.89 -43.06 3.22
C THR A 295 13.42 -43.04 2.77
N THR A 296 13.12 -42.05 1.92
CA THR A 296 12.24 -42.03 0.72
C THR A 296 10.74 -42.33 0.78
N ALA A 297 9.94 -41.32 0.41
CA ALA A 297 8.78 -41.48 -0.48
C ALA A 297 8.48 -40.18 -1.27
N GLY A 298 8.85 -40.18 -2.55
CA GLY A 298 8.13 -39.53 -3.67
C GLY A 298 7.99 -38.01 -3.72
N ASP A 299 8.99 -37.32 -4.27
CA ASP A 299 8.94 -35.91 -4.67
C ASP A 299 8.04 -35.68 -5.90
N ILE A 300 6.98 -34.88 -5.73
CA ILE A 300 6.28 -34.21 -6.85
C ILE A 300 6.74 -32.76 -6.84
N HIS A 301 7.77 -32.45 -7.62
CA HIS A 301 8.26 -31.09 -7.80
C HIS A 301 7.26 -30.26 -8.63
N HIS A 302 6.48 -29.40 -7.96
CA HIS A 302 5.95 -28.20 -8.60
C HIS A 302 7.09 -27.18 -8.76
N PRO A 303 7.34 -26.64 -9.97
CA PRO A 303 8.33 -25.59 -10.15
C PRO A 303 7.81 -24.32 -9.46
N SER A 304 8.34 -24.07 -8.27
CA SER A 304 8.14 -22.80 -7.57
C SER A 304 8.83 -21.72 -8.39
N SER A 305 8.05 -20.84 -8.99
CA SER A 305 8.53 -19.57 -9.53
C SER A 305 8.99 -18.70 -8.35
N ILE A 306 10.26 -18.81 -8.01
CA ILE A 306 10.88 -18.07 -6.91
C ILE A 306 10.88 -16.58 -7.29
N ILE A 307 9.94 -15.83 -6.71
CA ILE A 307 10.05 -14.39 -6.57
C ILE A 307 11.32 -14.13 -5.75
N GLN A 308 12.34 -13.51 -6.33
CA GLN A 308 13.55 -13.16 -5.59
C GLN A 308 13.17 -12.29 -4.37
N PRO A 309 13.75 -12.55 -3.18
CA PRO A 309 13.50 -11.72 -2.01
C PRO A 309 13.98 -10.29 -2.30
N PRO A 310 13.20 -9.27 -1.92
CA PRO A 310 13.50 -7.90 -2.31
C PRO A 310 14.79 -7.38 -1.67
N ALA A 311 15.55 -6.60 -2.43
CA ALA A 311 16.89 -6.11 -2.08
C ALA A 311 16.95 -5.13 -0.89
N SER A 312 15.81 -4.70 -0.34
CA SER A 312 15.74 -3.78 0.81
C SER A 312 14.48 -4.03 1.65
N PRO A 313 14.56 -3.99 3.00
CA PRO A 313 13.38 -4.04 3.88
C PRO A 313 12.30 -2.99 3.57
N LEU A 314 12.71 -1.85 3.00
CA LEU A 314 11.77 -0.79 2.59
C LEU A 314 10.86 -1.23 1.44
N ALA A 315 11.27 -2.19 0.60
CA ALA A 315 10.47 -2.67 -0.52
C ALA A 315 9.22 -3.44 -0.07
N THR A 316 9.22 -4.01 1.15
CA THR A 316 8.10 -4.79 1.69
C THR A 316 7.53 -4.27 3.01
N CYS A 317 8.24 -3.37 3.71
CA CYS A 317 7.73 -2.83 4.97
C CYS A 317 6.59 -1.82 4.74
N TYR A 318 5.34 -2.30 4.77
CA TYR A 318 4.13 -1.49 4.64
C TYR A 318 4.14 -0.22 5.52
N ARG A 319 4.49 -0.37 6.81
CA ARG A 319 4.52 0.76 7.76
C ARG A 319 5.48 1.84 7.29
N ALA A 320 6.71 1.49 6.91
CA ALA A 320 7.69 2.46 6.45
C ALA A 320 7.25 3.16 5.15
N GLN A 321 6.62 2.42 4.25
CA GLN A 321 6.05 2.98 3.02
C GLN A 321 4.94 3.99 3.32
N CYS A 322 4.04 3.69 4.26
CA CYS A 322 3.00 4.63 4.71
C CYS A 322 3.63 5.94 5.23
N PHE A 323 4.63 5.85 6.10
CA PHE A 323 5.31 7.03 6.63
C PHE A 323 6.05 7.83 5.56
N LYS A 324 6.61 7.17 4.53
CA LYS A 324 7.21 7.86 3.38
C LYS A 324 6.18 8.60 2.53
N THR A 325 5.01 8.01 2.29
CA THR A 325 3.89 8.72 1.63
C THR A 325 3.51 9.97 2.41
N VAL A 326 3.35 9.84 3.73
CA VAL A 326 3.02 10.98 4.59
C VAL A 326 4.10 12.06 4.50
N ALA A 327 5.38 11.69 4.63
CA ALA A 327 6.50 12.63 4.55
C ALA A 327 6.53 13.38 3.20
N ALA A 328 6.34 12.67 2.09
CA ALA A 328 6.32 13.27 0.76
C ALA A 328 5.09 14.18 0.57
N PHE A 329 3.91 13.74 1.01
CA PHE A 329 2.67 14.53 0.92
C PHE A 329 2.76 15.82 1.76
N VAL A 330 3.13 15.73 3.04
CA VAL A 330 3.13 16.91 3.94
C VAL A 330 4.20 17.92 3.51
N SER A 331 5.32 17.45 2.96
CA SER A 331 6.33 18.31 2.33
C SER A 331 5.74 19.04 1.12
N ALA A 332 5.14 18.31 0.17
CA ALA A 332 4.58 18.89 -1.05
C ALA A 332 3.35 19.80 -0.79
N ALA A 333 2.57 19.52 0.24
CA ALA A 333 1.39 20.29 0.64
C ALA A 333 1.69 21.37 1.69
N ASN A 334 2.95 21.54 2.11
CA ASN A 334 3.38 22.48 3.14
C ASN A 334 2.58 22.38 4.46
N ILE A 335 2.31 21.16 4.93
CA ILE A 335 1.52 20.94 6.15
C ILE A 335 2.44 20.96 7.38
N PRO A 336 2.19 21.82 8.38
CA PRO A 336 3.04 21.91 9.57
C PRO A 336 3.06 20.59 10.37
N PRO A 337 4.20 20.21 10.98
CA PRO A 337 4.35 18.97 11.77
C PRO A 337 3.31 18.75 12.88
N LYS A 338 2.74 19.83 13.43
CA LYS A 338 1.72 19.76 14.48
C LYS A 338 0.28 19.62 13.97
N LYS A 339 0.06 19.78 12.66
CA LYS A 339 -1.27 19.80 12.02
C LYS A 339 -1.66 18.45 11.40
N TYR A 340 -0.85 17.40 11.60
CA TYR A 340 -1.17 16.08 11.10
C TYR A 340 -0.73 14.95 12.03
N SER A 341 -1.35 13.79 11.87
CA SER A 341 -0.95 12.54 12.49
C SER A 341 -1.27 11.35 11.58
N VAL A 342 -0.77 10.18 11.95
CA VAL A 342 -0.96 8.92 11.20
C VAL A 342 -1.68 7.93 12.10
N SER A 343 -2.65 7.22 11.56
CA SER A 343 -3.35 6.11 12.22
C SER A 343 -3.62 4.95 11.26
N PHE A 344 -4.05 3.83 11.82
CA PHE A 344 -4.35 2.61 11.09
C PHE A 344 -5.76 2.11 11.42
N GLN A 345 -6.58 1.87 10.38
CA GLN A 345 -7.98 1.47 10.49
C GLN A 345 -8.18 -0.05 10.27
N SER A 346 -9.42 -0.52 10.34
CA SER A 346 -9.83 -1.87 9.92
C SER A 346 -9.13 -3.04 10.62
N ARG A 347 -9.01 -2.99 11.96
CA ARG A 347 -8.48 -4.10 12.77
C ARG A 347 -9.54 -5.17 13.08
N LEU A 348 -9.12 -6.44 13.14
CA LEU A 348 -9.97 -7.59 13.47
C LEU A 348 -9.36 -8.45 14.59
N GLY A 349 -10.22 -8.92 15.50
CA GLY A 349 -9.85 -9.85 16.56
C GLY A 349 -8.96 -9.23 17.64
N ARG A 350 -8.27 -10.09 18.39
CA ARG A 350 -7.47 -9.69 19.57
C ARG A 350 -5.96 -9.66 19.32
N THR A 351 -5.51 -10.02 18.12
CA THR A 351 -4.07 -9.99 17.79
C THR A 351 -3.57 -8.54 17.73
N PRO A 352 -2.28 -8.28 17.97
CA PRO A 352 -1.71 -6.95 17.77
C PRO A 352 -1.76 -6.51 16.29
N TRP A 353 -2.19 -5.27 16.06
CA TRP A 353 -2.23 -4.60 14.76
C TRP A 353 -1.37 -3.33 14.81
N LEU A 354 -1.03 -2.79 13.64
CA LEU A 354 -0.39 -1.49 13.55
C LEU A 354 -1.15 -0.39 14.31
N LYS A 355 -0.38 0.38 15.07
CA LYS A 355 -0.86 1.49 15.91
C LYS A 355 -0.30 2.83 15.41
N PRO A 356 -0.95 3.96 15.74
CA PRO A 356 -2.17 4.07 16.56
C PRO A 356 -3.43 3.70 15.77
N TYR A 357 -4.51 3.30 16.46
CA TYR A 357 -5.75 2.87 15.79
C TYR A 357 -6.66 4.05 15.49
N THR A 358 -7.22 4.11 14.29
CA THR A 358 -8.09 5.22 13.86
C THR A 358 -9.31 5.38 14.76
N ASP A 359 -9.92 4.28 15.21
CA ASP A 359 -11.06 4.27 16.13
C ASP A 359 -10.75 4.89 17.51
N TYR A 360 -9.47 4.95 17.90
CA TYR A 360 -9.02 5.62 19.13
C TYR A 360 -8.50 7.03 18.88
N GLU A 361 -7.89 7.28 17.73
CA GLU A 361 -7.37 8.60 17.38
C GLU A 361 -8.49 9.63 17.15
N LEU A 362 -9.63 9.21 16.59
CA LEU A 362 -10.76 10.11 16.35
C LEU A 362 -11.30 10.71 17.67
N PRO A 363 -11.69 9.93 18.70
CA PRO A 363 -12.07 10.50 20.00
C PRO A 363 -10.95 11.28 20.67
N ARG A 364 -9.70 10.81 20.57
CA ARG A 364 -8.54 11.49 21.17
C ARG A 364 -8.35 12.90 20.60
N LEU A 365 -8.48 13.07 19.29
CA LEU A 365 -8.37 14.38 18.62
C LEU A 365 -9.52 15.31 19.03
N ALA A 366 -10.75 14.80 19.10
CA ALA A 366 -11.90 15.59 19.57
C ALA A 366 -11.71 16.07 21.02
N ALA A 367 -11.27 15.17 21.91
CA ALA A 367 -10.95 15.48 23.30
C ALA A 367 -9.77 16.45 23.45
N ALA A 368 -8.82 16.44 22.50
CA ALA A 368 -7.72 17.40 22.44
C ALA A 368 -8.12 18.78 21.90
N GLY A 369 -9.40 18.99 21.59
CA GLY A 369 -9.95 20.28 21.17
C GLY A 369 -10.03 20.48 19.65
N CYS A 370 -9.62 19.50 18.82
CA CYS A 370 -9.87 19.57 17.38
C CYS A 370 -11.38 19.49 17.11
N LYS A 371 -11.94 20.48 16.43
CA LYS A 371 -13.35 20.58 16.09
C LYS A 371 -13.63 20.22 14.64
N ASN A 372 -12.75 20.60 13.72
CA ASN A 372 -12.90 20.32 12.30
C ASN A 372 -11.66 19.58 11.80
N ILE A 373 -11.80 18.32 11.41
CA ILE A 373 -10.68 17.50 10.95
C ILE A 373 -10.89 17.04 9.51
N LEU A 374 -9.78 16.89 8.80
CA LEU A 374 -9.71 16.20 7.52
C LEU A 374 -9.19 14.79 7.76
N VAL A 375 -9.75 13.80 7.06
CA VAL A 375 -9.19 12.44 7.01
C VAL A 375 -8.89 12.07 5.58
N ILE A 376 -7.69 11.55 5.32
CA ILE A 376 -7.27 11.03 4.01
C ILE A 376 -6.82 9.59 4.14
N CYS A 377 -7.10 8.77 3.12
CA CYS A 377 -6.81 7.33 3.11
C CYS A 377 -5.86 6.93 1.96
N PRO A 378 -4.54 7.21 2.05
CA PRO A 378 -3.65 7.09 0.89
C PRO A 378 -3.42 5.65 0.40
N SER A 379 -3.70 4.64 1.23
CA SER A 379 -3.56 3.23 0.79
C SER A 379 -4.59 2.79 -0.26
N PHE A 380 -5.55 3.65 -0.59
CA PHE A 380 -6.59 3.40 -1.59
C PHE A 380 -6.53 4.48 -2.69
N VAL A 381 -6.64 4.04 -3.95
CA VAL A 381 -6.72 4.96 -5.10
C VAL A 381 -8.14 5.16 -5.60
N SER A 382 -9.08 4.31 -5.17
CA SER A 382 -10.52 4.43 -5.46
C SER A 382 -11.30 4.30 -4.16
N ASP A 383 -12.37 5.07 -4.02
CA ASP A 383 -13.24 4.99 -2.85
C ASP A 383 -13.88 3.60 -2.71
N CYS A 384 -13.97 3.13 -1.47
CA CYS A 384 -14.37 1.77 -1.13
C CYS A 384 -15.09 1.71 0.21
N LEU A 385 -15.42 0.51 0.69
CA LEU A 385 -16.09 0.31 1.97
C LEU A 385 -15.29 0.92 3.13
N GLU A 386 -13.98 0.71 3.12
CA GLU A 386 -13.05 1.19 4.13
C GLU A 386 -12.94 2.72 4.18
N THR A 387 -13.17 3.42 3.07
CA THR A 387 -13.10 4.88 3.03
C THR A 387 -14.47 5.48 3.33
N LEU A 388 -15.49 5.11 2.55
CA LEU A 388 -16.81 5.74 2.62
C LEU A 388 -17.57 5.33 3.87
N GLU A 389 -17.67 4.03 4.18
CA GLU A 389 -18.47 3.57 5.31
C GLU A 389 -17.68 3.67 6.61
N GLU A 390 -16.48 3.08 6.66
CA GLU A 390 -15.71 3.00 7.92
C GLU A 390 -15.23 4.38 8.40
N ILE A 391 -14.76 5.24 7.50
CA ILE A 391 -14.30 6.59 7.87
C ILE A 391 -15.39 7.63 7.65
N GLY A 392 -15.94 7.72 6.44
CA GLY A 392 -16.88 8.77 6.04
C GLY A 392 -18.20 8.77 6.81
N ILE A 393 -18.67 7.59 7.23
CA ILE A 393 -19.93 7.44 8.00
C ILE A 393 -19.62 7.14 9.47
N ARG A 394 -18.99 5.99 9.75
CA ARG A 394 -18.80 5.49 11.11
C ARG A 394 -17.76 6.32 11.87
N GLY A 395 -16.59 6.55 11.28
CA GLY A 395 -15.56 7.41 11.85
C GLY A 395 -16.05 8.83 12.10
N ARG A 396 -16.81 9.39 11.15
CA ARG A 396 -17.48 10.68 11.32
C ARG A 396 -18.41 10.69 12.53
N ALA A 397 -19.30 9.69 12.65
CA ALA A 397 -20.18 9.58 13.82
C ALA A 397 -19.38 9.51 15.13
N THR A 398 -18.35 8.67 15.20
CA THR A 398 -17.46 8.56 16.37
C THR A 398 -16.79 9.89 16.75
N PHE A 399 -16.31 10.65 15.77
CA PHE A 399 -15.69 11.95 16.02
C PHE A 399 -16.68 12.99 16.54
N LEU A 400 -17.90 13.03 15.97
CA LEU A 400 -18.96 13.93 16.42
C LEU A 400 -19.45 13.59 17.83
N GLU A 401 -19.66 12.31 18.12
CA GLU A 401 -20.04 11.81 19.45
C GLU A 401 -18.99 12.15 20.51
N ALA A 402 -17.70 12.19 20.13
CA ALA A 402 -16.61 12.57 21.02
C ALA A 402 -16.45 14.10 21.20
N GLY A 403 -17.34 14.91 20.62
CA GLY A 403 -17.37 16.37 20.79
C GLY A 403 -16.67 17.17 19.68
N GLY A 404 -16.35 16.53 18.56
CA GLY A 404 -15.96 17.23 17.32
C GLY A 404 -17.16 17.85 16.61
N ASN A 405 -16.92 18.80 15.70
CA ASN A 405 -17.96 19.49 14.91
C ASN A 405 -18.07 18.94 13.49
N GLU A 406 -16.94 18.67 12.84
CA GLU A 406 -16.91 18.17 11.47
C GLU A 406 -15.72 17.23 11.23
N LEU A 407 -16.01 16.08 10.60
CA LEU A 407 -15.01 15.22 9.97
C LEU A 407 -15.29 15.22 8.47
N THR A 408 -14.35 15.72 7.68
CA THR A 408 -14.41 15.69 6.22
C THR A 408 -13.48 14.60 5.69
N LEU A 409 -14.04 13.60 5.02
CA LEU A 409 -13.26 12.62 4.26
C LEU A 409 -12.78 13.28 2.96
N ILE A 410 -11.47 13.31 2.75
CA ILE A 410 -10.88 13.64 1.45
C ILE A 410 -11.07 12.41 0.56
N PRO A 411 -11.69 12.55 -0.62
CA PRO A 411 -11.93 11.43 -1.52
C PRO A 411 -10.61 10.81 -1.98
N CYS A 412 -10.66 9.51 -2.31
CA CYS A 412 -9.54 8.87 -2.98
C CYS A 412 -9.23 9.54 -4.33
N LEU A 413 -8.15 9.12 -4.99
CA LEU A 413 -7.78 9.66 -6.30
C LEU A 413 -8.91 9.50 -7.33
N ASN A 414 -9.68 8.41 -7.26
CA ASN A 414 -10.79 8.10 -8.16
C ASN A 414 -10.38 8.38 -9.63
N GLU A 415 -11.15 9.17 -10.37
CA GLU A 415 -10.82 9.58 -11.73
C GLU A 415 -10.11 10.94 -11.83
N HIS A 416 -9.40 11.37 -10.77
CA HIS A 416 -8.72 12.65 -10.74
C HIS A 416 -7.76 12.77 -11.95
N PRO A 417 -7.78 13.88 -12.71
CA PRO A 417 -7.02 13.99 -13.96
C PRO A 417 -5.54 13.69 -13.80
N LEU A 418 -4.88 14.22 -12.76
CA LEU A 418 -3.44 13.96 -12.53
C LEU A 418 -3.13 12.48 -12.22
N TRP A 419 -4.11 11.71 -11.71
CA TRP A 419 -3.92 10.28 -11.49
C TRP A 419 -4.01 9.51 -12.82
N ILE A 420 -4.97 9.86 -13.69
CA ILE A 420 -5.05 9.31 -15.04
C ILE A 420 -3.78 9.64 -15.84
N GLU A 421 -3.27 10.87 -15.72
CA GLU A 421 -2.02 11.30 -16.35
C GLU A 421 -0.79 10.55 -15.81
N ALA A 422 -0.73 10.28 -14.51
CA ALA A 422 0.33 9.48 -13.90
C ALA A 422 0.37 8.07 -14.52
N LEU A 423 -0.79 7.38 -14.50
CA LEU A 423 -0.93 6.05 -15.09
C LEU A 423 -0.59 6.04 -16.58
N ALA A 424 -1.07 7.05 -17.33
CA ALA A 424 -0.80 7.18 -18.76
C ALA A 424 0.69 7.36 -19.04
N ARG A 425 1.38 8.18 -18.24
CA ARG A 425 2.84 8.37 -18.36
C ARG A 425 3.61 7.09 -18.10
N TRP A 426 3.25 6.32 -17.06
CA TRP A 426 3.92 5.04 -16.77
C TRP A 426 3.74 4.04 -17.92
N ILE A 427 2.53 3.98 -18.50
CA ILE A 427 2.27 3.15 -19.67
C ILE A 427 3.10 3.63 -20.86
N GLN A 428 3.09 4.93 -21.16
CA GLN A 428 3.85 5.50 -22.27
C GLN A 428 5.36 5.26 -22.12
N ASP A 429 5.90 5.44 -20.92
CA ASP A 429 7.30 5.18 -20.63
C ASP A 429 7.66 3.71 -20.84
N TRP A 430 6.78 2.78 -20.43
CA TRP A 430 6.96 1.36 -20.69
C TRP A 430 6.78 0.99 -22.17
N LEU A 431 5.93 1.71 -22.91
CA LEU A 431 5.74 1.50 -24.35
C LEU A 431 6.96 1.91 -25.16
N LYS A 432 7.73 2.93 -24.73
CA LYS A 432 8.94 3.39 -25.43
C LYS A 432 9.88 2.22 -25.75
N PRO A 433 10.43 2.16 -26.97
CA PRO A 433 11.47 1.20 -27.28
C PRO A 433 12.70 1.51 -26.43
N VAL A 434 13.38 0.46 -25.95
CA VAL A 434 14.72 0.61 -25.39
C VAL A 434 15.62 0.99 -26.56
N LEU A 435 16.15 2.21 -26.58
CA LEU A 435 17.19 2.59 -27.53
C LEU A 435 18.42 1.75 -27.19
N LEU A 436 18.78 0.82 -28.09
CA LEU A 436 19.95 -0.03 -27.98
C LEU A 436 21.23 0.74 -28.33
#